data_AF-A0A329R7X8-F1
#
_entry.id   AF-A0A329R7X8-F1
#
_cell.length_a   1.000
_cell.length_b   1.000
_cell.length_c   1.000
_cell.angle_alpha   90.00
_cell.angle_beta   90.00
_cell.angle_gamma   90.00
#
_symmetry.space_group_name_H-M   'P 1'
#
loop_
_entity.id
_entity.type
_entity.pdbx_description
1 polymer ?
#
loop_
_entity_poly.entity_id
_entity_poly.type
_entity_poly.pdbx_seq_one_letter_code
_entity_poly.pdbx_strand_id
1 'polypeptide(L)'
;MEAVRGEENQTQIEPNDILRFLNARYISPVEACMRLLDSSVQGKTHAITQLTIHLENEQMVTFRSRDDPAVVVTRGKHTMSTRFFELCASEAPDNQVAKRTLYQDIPKLFRWDTKAKRWVRRKRYQVALGRVIHVPPRDMQRFYMRVLLCHRKGPTSNF
;
A
#
# COMPACT_ATOMS: atom_id res chain seq x y z
N MET A 1 -51.09 -20.66 -29.99
CA MET A 1 -50.09 -21.18 -29.05
C MET A 1 -49.60 -20.00 -28.24
N GLU A 2 -50.01 -19.99 -26.99
CA GLU A 2 -50.06 -18.84 -26.08
C GLU A 2 -48.70 -18.59 -25.41
N ALA A 3 -48.39 -17.32 -25.18
CA ALA A 3 -47.14 -16.88 -24.55
C ALA A 3 -47.21 -17.08 -23.03
N VAL A 4 -46.17 -17.65 -22.42
CA VAL A 4 -45.95 -17.55 -20.97
C VAL A 4 -44.54 -17.04 -20.72
N ARG A 5 -44.48 -15.75 -20.37
CA ARG A 5 -43.33 -15.03 -19.87
C ARG A 5 -43.02 -15.59 -18.48
N GLY A 6 -41.83 -16.15 -18.28
CA GLY A 6 -41.38 -16.56 -16.95
C GLY A 6 -41.05 -15.31 -16.12
N GLU A 7 -41.78 -15.11 -15.04
CA GLU A 7 -41.50 -14.06 -14.05
C GLU A 7 -40.33 -14.50 -13.17
N GLU A 8 -39.18 -13.85 -13.31
CA GLU A 8 -38.07 -13.96 -12.36
C GLU A 8 -38.44 -13.20 -11.09
N ASN A 9 -38.93 -13.91 -10.08
CA ASN A 9 -39.21 -13.35 -8.76
C ASN A 9 -37.88 -12.95 -8.10
N GLN A 10 -37.54 -11.67 -8.18
CA GLN A 10 -36.46 -11.07 -7.40
C GLN A 10 -36.88 -11.07 -5.92
N THR A 11 -36.43 -12.06 -5.16
CA THR A 11 -36.51 -12.02 -3.69
C THR A 11 -35.74 -10.79 -3.21
N GLN A 12 -36.46 -9.74 -2.81
CA GLN A 12 -35.91 -8.66 -2.00
C GLN A 12 -35.46 -9.27 -0.67
N ILE A 13 -34.14 -9.36 -0.48
CA ILE A 13 -33.56 -9.79 0.79
C ILE A 13 -33.71 -8.62 1.75
N GLU A 14 -34.78 -8.64 2.55
CA GLU A 14 -35.01 -7.68 3.63
C GLU A 14 -33.80 -7.71 4.59
N PRO A 15 -33.11 -6.58 4.81
CA PRO A 15 -31.96 -6.53 5.70
C PRO A 15 -32.40 -6.80 7.13
N ASN A 16 -31.87 -7.85 7.76
CA ASN A 16 -32.16 -8.17 9.16
C ASN A 16 -31.58 -7.09 10.10
N ASP A 17 -32.43 -6.19 10.58
CA ASP A 17 -32.06 -5.08 11.45
C ASP A 17 -31.55 -5.53 12.83
N ILE A 18 -31.99 -6.69 13.33
CA ILE A 18 -31.52 -7.25 14.61
C ILE A 18 -30.04 -7.63 14.49
N LEU A 19 -29.66 -8.31 13.41
CA LEU A 19 -28.26 -8.66 13.14
C LEU A 19 -27.41 -7.41 12.87
N ARG A 20 -27.98 -6.38 12.23
CA ARG A 20 -27.30 -5.10 12.01
C ARG A 20 -27.04 -4.35 13.31
N PHE A 21 -27.98 -4.38 14.25
CA PHE A 21 -27.81 -3.82 15.59
C PHE A 21 -26.76 -4.59 16.40
N LEU A 22 -26.80 -5.92 16.39
CA LEU A 22 -25.80 -6.76 17.07
C LEU A 22 -24.39 -6.61 16.49
N ASN A 23 -24.27 -6.38 15.18
CA ASN A 23 -22.98 -6.17 14.50
C ASN A 23 -22.52 -4.71 14.49
N ALA A 24 -23.26 -3.79 15.14
CA ALA A 24 -22.87 -2.39 15.17
C ALA A 24 -21.55 -2.24 15.95
N ARG A 25 -20.51 -1.73 15.29
CA ARG A 25 -19.30 -1.30 15.98
C ARG A 25 -19.63 -0.12 16.89
N TYR A 26 -19.28 -0.24 18.17
CA TYR A 26 -19.33 0.87 19.11
C TYR A 26 -18.56 2.07 18.55
N ILE A 27 -19.19 3.24 18.60
CA ILE A 27 -18.61 4.55 18.29
C ILE A 27 -18.74 5.37 19.57
N SER A 28 -17.66 6.01 20.01
CA SER A 28 -17.72 6.82 21.23
C SER A 28 -18.72 7.96 21.09
N PRO A 29 -19.39 8.41 22.17
CA PRO A 29 -20.31 9.55 22.11
C PRO A 29 -19.69 10.80 21.49
N VAL A 30 -18.40 11.05 21.77
CA VAL A 30 -17.64 12.17 21.18
C VAL A 30 -17.54 12.02 19.67
N GLU A 31 -17.16 10.84 19.16
CA GLU A 31 -17.06 10.60 17.73
C GLU A 31 -18.42 10.65 17.02
N ALA A 32 -19.49 10.18 17.68
CA ALA A 32 -20.86 10.30 17.17
C ALA A 32 -21.28 11.78 17.06
N CYS A 33 -21.05 12.59 18.10
CA CYS A 33 -21.31 14.03 18.06
C CYS A 33 -20.48 14.73 16.97
N MET A 34 -19.20 14.40 16.82
CA MET A 34 -18.37 14.98 15.76
C MET A 34 -18.89 14.62 14.37
N ARG A 35 -19.38 13.39 14.14
CA ARG A 35 -19.99 13.00 12.86
C ARG A 35 -21.35 13.68 12.63
N LEU A 36 -22.18 13.82 13.66
CA LEU A 36 -23.48 14.50 13.59
C LEU A 36 -23.35 15.99 13.28
N LEU A 37 -22.31 16.63 13.81
CA LEU A 37 -22.03 18.05 13.65
C LEU A 37 -21.13 18.36 12.43
N ASP A 38 -20.93 17.37 11.56
CA ASP A 38 -20.01 17.43 10.40
C ASP A 38 -18.63 18.03 10.73
N SER A 39 -18.17 17.75 11.95
CA SER A 39 -16.89 18.20 12.45
C SER A 39 -15.80 17.30 11.89
N SER A 40 -14.72 17.89 11.38
CA SER A 40 -13.57 17.13 10.85
C SER A 40 -12.93 16.27 11.95
N VAL A 41 -13.31 14.99 12.01
CA VAL A 41 -12.88 14.04 13.06
C VAL A 41 -11.39 13.68 12.93
N GLN A 42 -10.88 13.68 11.70
CA GLN A 42 -9.49 13.37 11.39
C GLN A 42 -9.04 14.17 10.16
N GLY A 43 -8.38 15.29 10.40
CA GLY A 43 -7.66 16.04 9.38
C GLY A 43 -6.43 15.28 8.89
N LYS A 44 -6.61 14.16 8.18
CA LYS A 44 -5.52 13.54 7.43
C LYS A 44 -5.23 14.41 6.22
N THR A 45 -4.37 15.41 6.41
CA THR A 45 -3.93 16.34 5.36
C THR A 45 -3.13 15.65 4.25
N HIS A 46 -2.67 14.42 4.49
CA HIS A 46 -1.74 13.72 3.61
C HIS A 46 -1.95 12.20 3.62
N ALA A 47 -1.71 11.58 2.47
CA ALA A 47 -1.70 10.13 2.35
C ALA A 47 -0.43 9.55 3.00
N ILE A 48 -0.55 8.46 3.75
CA ILE A 48 0.61 7.76 4.32
C ILE A 48 0.80 6.44 3.59
N THR A 49 2.00 6.23 3.04
CA THR A 49 2.38 4.99 2.37
C THR A 49 3.40 4.26 3.24
N GLN A 50 3.08 3.05 3.67
CA GLN A 50 4.02 2.20 4.38
C GLN A 50 5.03 1.60 3.40
N LEU A 51 6.31 1.91 3.57
CA LEU A 51 7.40 1.48 2.71
C LEU A 51 8.08 0.24 3.30
N THR A 52 8.09 -0.85 2.54
CA THR A 52 8.71 -2.12 2.94
C THR A 52 10.23 -2.06 2.80
N ILE A 53 10.95 -2.68 3.73
CA ILE A 53 12.39 -2.91 3.63
C ILE A 53 12.70 -4.36 3.99
N HIS A 54 13.67 -4.93 3.31
CA HIS A 54 14.13 -6.30 3.49
C HIS A 54 15.51 -6.44 2.87
N LEU A 55 16.29 -7.40 3.34
CA LEU A 55 17.56 -7.76 2.71
C LEU A 55 17.31 -8.53 1.41
N GLU A 56 18.38 -8.81 0.67
CA GLU A 56 18.30 -9.69 -0.49
C GLU A 56 17.75 -11.07 -0.08
N ASN A 57 16.80 -11.58 -0.85
CA ASN A 57 16.13 -12.88 -0.62
C ASN A 57 15.32 -13.02 0.69
N GLU A 58 15.26 -11.99 1.54
CA GLU A 58 14.45 -11.99 2.78
C GLU A 58 13.10 -11.28 2.62
N GLN A 59 12.53 -11.38 1.42
CA GLN A 59 11.25 -10.77 1.10
C GLN A 59 10.10 -11.55 1.74
N MET A 60 9.18 -10.84 2.40
CA MET A 60 7.95 -11.46 2.88
C MET A 60 7.03 -11.75 1.68
N VAL A 61 6.78 -13.04 1.43
CA VAL A 61 5.88 -13.50 0.38
C VAL A 61 4.76 -14.32 1.00
N THR A 62 3.52 -13.96 0.71
CA THR A 62 2.36 -14.80 1.05
C THR A 62 2.14 -15.80 -0.07
N PHE A 63 1.79 -17.04 0.27
CA PHE A 63 1.47 -18.09 -0.69
C PHE A 63 0.30 -18.93 -0.18
N ARG A 64 -0.40 -19.60 -1.09
CA ARG A 64 -1.44 -20.57 -0.78
C ARG A 64 -0.91 -21.98 -1.01
N SER A 65 -1.49 -22.98 -0.36
CA SER A 65 -1.05 -24.38 -0.51
C SER A 65 -1.13 -24.92 -1.95
N ARG A 66 -1.90 -24.26 -2.84
CA ARG A 66 -2.04 -24.63 -4.26
C ARG A 66 -1.19 -23.76 -5.20
N ASP A 67 -0.48 -22.75 -4.68
CA ASP A 67 0.34 -21.89 -5.51
C ASP A 67 1.63 -22.64 -5.93
N ASP A 68 2.04 -22.45 -7.19
CA ASP A 68 3.32 -22.96 -7.67
C ASP A 68 4.50 -22.18 -7.02
N PRO A 69 5.52 -22.86 -6.48
CA PRO A 69 6.62 -22.22 -5.77
C PRO A 69 7.44 -21.27 -6.66
N ALA A 70 7.65 -21.58 -7.94
CA ALA A 70 8.42 -20.73 -8.84
C ALA A 70 7.67 -19.42 -9.16
N VAL A 71 6.35 -19.49 -9.30
CA VAL A 71 5.49 -18.31 -9.46
C VAL A 71 5.49 -17.45 -8.19
N VAL A 72 5.42 -18.07 -7.01
CA VAL A 72 5.46 -17.38 -5.71
C VAL A 72 6.77 -16.61 -5.54
N VAL A 73 7.91 -17.26 -5.81
CA VAL A 73 9.23 -16.62 -5.72
C VAL A 73 9.31 -15.43 -6.67
N THR A 74 8.87 -15.58 -7.92
CA THR A 74 8.88 -14.49 -8.92
C THR A 74 7.98 -13.32 -8.51
N ARG A 75 6.83 -13.61 -7.89
CA ARG A 75 5.95 -12.58 -7.32
C ARG A 75 6.63 -11.85 -6.16
N GLY A 76 7.40 -12.57 -5.35
CA GLY A 76 8.14 -12.04 -4.21
C GLY A 76 9.19 -11.00 -4.60
N LYS A 77 9.91 -11.23 -5.71
CA LYS A 77 11.01 -10.37 -6.20
C LYS A 77 10.65 -8.89 -6.31
N HIS A 78 9.39 -8.60 -6.62
CA HIS A 78 8.92 -7.25 -6.91
C HIS A 78 8.27 -6.58 -5.69
N THR A 79 9.12 -6.01 -4.82
CA THR A 79 8.71 -5.22 -3.66
C THR A 79 8.91 -3.72 -3.89
N MET A 80 8.44 -2.89 -2.95
CA MET A 80 8.59 -1.44 -3.04
C MET A 80 10.05 -0.99 -2.93
N SER A 81 10.88 -1.67 -2.12
CA SER A 81 12.31 -1.38 -1.96
C SER A 81 13.09 -1.84 -3.19
N THR A 82 12.88 -3.07 -3.67
CA THR A 82 13.59 -3.57 -4.87
C THR A 82 13.28 -2.70 -6.09
N ARG A 83 12.00 -2.39 -6.32
CA ARG A 83 11.60 -1.48 -7.42
C ARG A 83 12.08 -0.05 -7.23
N PHE A 84 12.37 0.38 -6.00
CA PHE A 84 12.96 1.69 -5.77
C PHE A 84 14.42 1.74 -6.24
N PHE A 85 15.22 0.70 -5.97
CA PHE A 85 16.58 0.62 -6.49
C PHE A 85 16.62 0.58 -8.01
N GLU A 86 15.74 -0.20 -8.64
CA GLU A 86 15.58 -0.22 -10.09
C GLU A 86 15.16 1.16 -10.64
N LEU A 87 14.26 1.84 -9.94
CA LEU A 87 13.83 3.20 -10.30
C LEU A 87 15.00 4.20 -10.23
N CYS A 88 15.87 4.08 -9.23
CA CYS A 88 17.08 4.88 -9.11
C CYS A 88 18.15 4.49 -10.14
N ALA A 89 18.21 3.24 -10.58
CA ALA A 89 19.14 2.78 -11.62
C ALA A 89 18.67 3.12 -13.06
N SER A 90 17.39 3.44 -13.24
CA SER A 90 16.81 3.75 -14.55
C SER A 90 17.36 5.05 -15.14
N GLU A 91 17.73 5.02 -16.43
CA GLU A 91 18.15 6.21 -17.19
C GLU A 91 17.02 6.99 -17.87
N ALA A 92 15.78 6.48 -17.81
CA ALA A 92 14.63 7.18 -18.35
C ALA A 92 14.49 8.61 -17.74
N PRO A 93 14.22 9.64 -18.56
CA PRO A 93 14.23 11.04 -18.12
C PRO A 93 13.25 11.31 -16.97
N ASP A 94 12.08 10.66 -16.99
CA ASP A 94 11.06 10.78 -15.93
C ASP A 94 11.52 10.24 -14.56
N ASN A 95 12.48 9.31 -14.56
CA ASN A 95 12.95 8.60 -13.38
C ASN A 95 14.18 9.24 -12.76
N GLN A 96 14.86 10.16 -13.45
CA GLN A 96 16.09 10.81 -12.96
C GLN A 96 15.88 11.56 -11.63
N VAL A 97 14.65 12.02 -11.36
CA VAL A 97 14.31 12.64 -10.06
C VAL A 97 14.44 11.67 -8.89
N ALA A 98 14.24 10.36 -9.11
CA ALA A 98 14.35 9.35 -8.07
C ALA A 98 15.79 9.22 -7.54
N LYS A 99 16.80 9.47 -8.38
CA LYS A 99 18.23 9.49 -7.98
C LYS A 99 18.55 10.58 -6.95
N ARG A 100 17.72 11.63 -6.89
CA ARG A 100 17.88 12.78 -5.97
C ARG A 100 16.89 12.74 -4.80
N THR A 101 16.10 11.68 -4.68
CA THR A 101 15.02 11.56 -3.70
C THR A 101 15.35 10.50 -2.66
N LEU A 102 14.98 10.76 -1.40
CA LEU A 102 15.08 9.77 -0.32
C LEU A 102 13.94 8.76 -0.43
N TYR A 103 14.13 7.55 0.08
CA TYR A 103 13.11 6.50 -0.03
C TYR A 103 11.75 6.93 0.57
N GLN A 104 11.78 7.60 1.74
CA GLN A 104 10.60 8.14 2.41
C GLN A 104 9.85 9.23 1.63
N ASP A 105 10.52 9.90 0.70
CA ASP A 105 9.94 10.98 -0.11
C ASP A 105 9.41 10.50 -1.46
N ILE A 106 9.72 9.27 -1.87
CA ILE A 106 9.26 8.70 -3.14
C ILE A 106 7.74 8.76 -3.30
N PRO A 107 6.90 8.48 -2.28
CA PRO A 107 5.45 8.59 -2.41
C PRO A 107 4.91 9.98 -2.80
N LYS A 108 5.68 11.06 -2.56
CA LYS A 108 5.35 12.43 -2.99
C LYS A 108 5.39 12.58 -4.52
N LEU A 109 6.32 11.85 -5.16
CA LEU A 109 6.62 11.96 -6.59
C LEU A 109 6.09 10.79 -7.42
N PHE A 110 6.02 9.61 -6.81
CA PHE A 110 5.60 8.36 -7.44
C PHE A 110 4.44 7.74 -6.66
N ARG A 111 3.57 7.04 -7.37
CA ARG A 111 2.55 6.16 -6.77
C ARG A 111 2.97 4.71 -6.97
N TRP A 112 2.70 3.87 -5.99
CA TRP A 112 2.88 2.43 -6.12
C TRP A 112 1.70 1.83 -6.87
N ASP A 113 1.96 1.15 -7.98
CA ASP A 113 0.98 0.32 -8.67
C ASP A 113 1.07 -1.11 -8.13
N THR A 114 0.07 -1.53 -7.35
CA THR A 114 0.03 -2.85 -6.72
C THR A 114 -0.17 -3.98 -7.71
N LYS A 115 -0.84 -3.72 -8.84
CA LYS A 115 -1.11 -4.71 -9.89
C LYS A 115 0.14 -4.96 -10.72
N ALA A 116 0.76 -3.88 -11.20
CA ALA A 116 1.98 -3.96 -12.00
C ALA A 116 3.27 -4.06 -11.18
N LYS A 117 3.16 -3.96 -9.84
CA LYS A 117 4.28 -3.99 -8.88
C LYS A 117 5.41 -3.05 -9.29
N ARG A 118 5.08 -1.77 -9.54
CA ARG A 118 6.04 -0.76 -9.98
C ARG A 118 5.71 0.64 -9.47
N TRP A 119 6.73 1.49 -9.44
CA TRP A 119 6.56 2.91 -9.19
C TRP A 119 6.15 3.63 -10.47
N VAL A 120 5.09 4.44 -10.40
CA VAL A 120 4.57 5.23 -11.52
C VAL A 120 4.67 6.71 -11.17
N ARG A 121 5.30 7.51 -12.03
CA ARG A 121 5.43 8.95 -11.82
C ARG A 121 4.06 9.60 -11.71
N ARG A 122 3.88 10.44 -10.69
CA ARG A 122 2.68 11.26 -10.56
C ARG A 122 2.75 12.44 -11.52
N LYS A 123 1.66 12.72 -12.23
CA LYS A 123 1.50 13.92 -13.07
C LYS A 123 1.40 15.21 -12.25
N ARG A 124 0.85 15.11 -11.03
CA ARG A 124 0.69 16.23 -10.10
C ARG A 124 1.30 15.89 -8.75
N TYR A 125 1.87 16.89 -8.09
CA TYR A 125 2.30 16.75 -6.70
C TYR A 125 1.11 16.40 -5.81
N GLN A 126 1.36 15.54 -4.82
CA GLN A 126 0.40 15.16 -3.79
C GLN A 126 1.14 15.12 -2.47
N VAL A 127 0.53 15.66 -1.42
CA VAL A 127 1.09 15.56 -0.07
C VAL A 127 0.95 14.11 0.39
N ALA A 128 2.05 13.36 0.28
CA ALA A 128 2.14 11.97 0.72
C ALA A 128 3.41 11.75 1.53
N LEU A 129 3.33 10.99 2.62
CA LEU A 129 4.48 10.63 3.44
C LEU A 129 4.76 9.14 3.31
N GLY A 130 5.99 8.80 2.93
CA GLY A 130 6.50 7.45 3.05
C GLY A 130 6.95 7.18 4.48
N ARG A 131 6.36 6.18 5.13
CA ARG A 131 6.82 5.68 6.42
C ARG A 131 7.50 4.33 6.21
N VAL A 132 8.82 4.31 6.37
CA VAL A 132 9.57 3.05 6.36
C VAL A 132 9.14 2.22 7.58
N ILE A 133 8.89 0.93 7.37
CA ILE A 133 8.48 0.02 8.44
C ILE A 133 9.46 0.08 9.62
N HIS A 134 8.93 -0.12 10.82
CA HIS A 134 9.74 -0.23 12.02
C HIS A 134 10.61 -1.48 11.93
N VAL A 135 11.90 -1.33 12.24
CA VAL A 135 12.85 -2.43 12.36
C VAL A 135 13.53 -2.31 13.72
N PRO A 136 13.49 -3.37 14.56
CA PRO A 136 14.15 -3.34 15.86
C PRO A 136 15.68 -3.35 15.69
N PRO A 137 16.44 -2.69 16.58
CA PRO A 137 17.91 -2.69 16.53
C PRO A 137 18.56 -4.08 16.63
N ARG A 138 17.83 -5.09 17.14
CA ARG A 138 18.28 -6.49 17.18
C ARG A 138 18.50 -7.08 15.78
N ASP A 139 17.71 -6.64 14.80
CA ASP A 139 17.88 -6.99 13.39
C ASP A 139 18.82 -5.97 12.74
N MET A 140 20.11 -6.12 13.08
CA MET A 140 21.14 -5.12 12.84
C MET A 140 21.26 -4.75 11.35
N GLN A 141 21.23 -5.74 10.47
CA GLN A 141 21.36 -5.52 9.02
C GLN A 141 20.18 -4.72 8.45
N ARG A 142 18.94 -5.11 8.76
CA ARG A 142 17.76 -4.35 8.32
C ARG A 142 17.67 -2.99 8.99
N PHE A 143 18.15 -2.86 10.22
CA PHE A 143 18.21 -1.58 10.93
C PHE A 143 19.16 -0.61 10.24
N TYR A 144 20.38 -1.05 9.90
CA TYR A 144 21.31 -0.22 9.13
C TYR A 144 20.77 0.12 7.74
N MET A 145 20.14 -0.83 7.05
CA MET A 145 19.48 -0.58 5.77
C MET A 145 18.41 0.52 5.90
N ARG A 146 17.57 0.47 6.94
CA ARG A 146 16.58 1.51 7.24
C ARG A 146 17.25 2.88 7.40
N VAL A 147 18.30 2.94 8.20
CA VAL A 147 19.06 4.18 8.44
C VAL A 147 19.64 4.71 7.13
N LEU A 148 20.27 3.85 6.32
CA LEU A 148 20.83 4.23 5.02
C LEU A 148 19.76 4.77 4.07
N LEU A 149 18.60 4.12 3.95
CA LEU A 149 17.51 4.57 3.08
C LEU A 149 16.84 5.87 3.54
N CYS A 150 16.98 6.23 4.82
CA CYS A 150 16.53 7.51 5.35
C CYS A 150 17.49 8.68 5.04
N HIS A 151 18.78 8.41 4.76
CA HIS A 151 19.80 9.46 4.61
C HIS A 151 20.46 9.49 3.23
N ARG A 152 20.54 8.36 2.53
CA ARG A 152 21.15 8.24 1.20
C ARG A 152 20.09 8.41 0.10
N LYS A 153 20.37 9.31 -0.83
CA LYS A 153 19.56 9.53 -2.05
C LYS A 153 20.05 8.63 -3.17
N GLY A 154 19.13 8.16 -4.01
CA GLY A 154 19.46 7.43 -5.24
C GLY A 154 20.27 6.13 -5.11
N PRO A 155 20.07 5.28 -4.09
CA PRO A 155 20.74 3.98 -4.06
C PRO A 155 20.31 3.11 -5.25
N THR A 156 21.25 2.39 -5.86
CA THR A 156 21.01 1.55 -7.05
C THR A 156 20.99 0.05 -6.76
N SER A 157 21.42 -0.37 -5.56
CA SER A 157 21.43 -1.76 -5.14
C SER A 157 21.11 -1.90 -3.64
N ASN A 158 20.74 -3.12 -3.24
CA ASN A 158 20.86 -3.53 -1.85
C ASN A 158 22.35 -3.59 -1.46
N PHE A 159 22.62 -3.35 -0.17
CA PHE A 159 23.95 -3.47 0.44
C PHE A 159 24.10 -4.83 1.10
#